data_AF-A0A2A9P273-F1
#
_entry.id   AF-A0A2A9P273-F1
#
_cell.length_a   1.000
_cell.length_b   1.000
_cell.length_c   1.000
_cell.angle_alpha   90.00
_cell.angle_beta   90.00
_cell.angle_gamma   90.00
#
_symmetry.space_group_name_H-M   'P 1'
#
loop_
_entity.id
_entity.type
_entity.pdbx_description
1 polymer ?
#
loop_
_entity_poly.entity_id
_entity_poly.type
_entity_poly.pdbx_seq_one_letter_code
_entity_poly.pdbx_strand_id
1 'polypeptide(L)'
;MESAMAHVDLGRYRRFVQMFWDPEPANDTALDQPVWCLGIRYQLLNETIDATGEDFSQDTRFSCRKSRQISPSAPSDSKPPLADSSDAPLSLSSSGRLSSSLALKKGHRNDHGWPIGFLNDFESRIWMTYRSGFDSIPRLCDSRATSAPSLSMRIKSQLGEQTGFSSDSGWGCMIRSGQSLLANAMSMLRLGRGWRLGEQRQEERRLISLFADDPRAPYSIHNFVRHGAAACEKYPGQWFGPSATARCIQALVNNHEPHLRVYSTGDCPDVYENAFMRIANPNGRGFHPTLILVGTRLGIDKITPVYWEALTASLQMPQSVGIAGGRPSSSHYFVGVQGLNRPVRGRRN
;
A
#
# COMPACT_ATOMS: atom_id res chain seq x y z
N MET A 1 -34.05 -51.80 10.52
CA MET A 1 -34.05 -50.33 10.63
C MET A 1 -32.62 -49.90 10.91
N GLU A 2 -31.88 -49.54 9.87
CA GLU A 2 -30.52 -49.03 10.05
C GLU A 2 -30.56 -47.54 10.42
N SER A 3 -29.70 -47.13 11.37
CA SER A 3 -29.69 -45.76 11.86
C SER A 3 -28.85 -44.88 10.93
N ALA A 4 -29.50 -43.91 10.28
CA ALA A 4 -28.83 -42.96 9.40
C ALA A 4 -27.97 -41.97 10.21
N MET A 5 -26.71 -42.31 10.46
CA MET A 5 -25.77 -41.38 11.07
C MET A 5 -25.53 -40.17 10.17
N ALA A 6 -25.76 -38.97 10.72
CA ALA A 6 -25.75 -37.73 9.97
C ALA A 6 -24.36 -37.42 9.40
N HIS A 7 -24.30 -37.11 8.10
CA HIS A 7 -23.08 -36.72 7.41
C HIS A 7 -22.73 -35.24 7.71
N VAL A 8 -22.34 -34.96 8.96
CA VAL A 8 -22.09 -33.60 9.48
C VAL A 8 -21.00 -32.89 8.66
N ASP A 9 -21.30 -31.68 8.18
CA ASP A 9 -20.36 -30.82 7.45
C ASP A 9 -19.24 -30.28 8.37
N LEU A 10 -18.20 -31.10 8.54
CA LEU A 10 -16.95 -30.75 9.23
C LEU A 10 -16.24 -29.55 8.57
N GLY A 11 -16.52 -29.23 7.31
CA GLY A 11 -15.97 -28.07 6.61
C GLY A 11 -16.41 -26.74 7.24
N ARG A 12 -17.66 -26.66 7.72
CA ARG A 12 -18.16 -25.50 8.47
C ARG A 12 -17.46 -25.35 9.82
N TYR A 13 -17.32 -26.43 10.58
CA TYR A 13 -16.64 -26.42 11.89
C TYR A 13 -15.15 -26.09 11.79
N ARG A 14 -14.43 -26.68 10.81
CA ARG A 14 -13.00 -26.39 10.57
C ARG A 14 -12.75 -24.90 10.33
N ARG A 15 -13.70 -24.21 9.68
CA ARG A 15 -13.63 -22.76 9.42
C ARG A 15 -13.90 -21.90 10.66
N PHE A 16 -14.74 -22.36 11.60
CA PHE A 16 -14.89 -21.73 12.91
C PHE A 16 -13.66 -21.95 13.80
N VAL A 17 -13.08 -23.15 13.82
CA VAL A 17 -11.83 -23.43 14.55
C VAL A 17 -10.69 -22.56 14.02
N GLN A 18 -10.54 -22.43 12.70
CA GLN A 18 -9.59 -21.50 12.07
C GLN A 18 -9.91 -20.01 12.30
N MET A 19 -11.08 -19.65 12.83
CA MET A 19 -11.41 -18.26 13.20
C MET A 19 -10.94 -17.91 14.62
N PHE A 20 -10.82 -18.91 15.50
CA PHE A 20 -10.25 -18.77 16.85
C PHE A 20 -8.76 -19.18 16.91
N TRP A 21 -8.25 -19.84 15.87
CA TRP A 21 -6.86 -20.34 15.80
C TRP A 21 -6.28 -20.19 14.38
N ASP A 22 -6.17 -18.94 13.91
CA ASP A 22 -5.31 -18.53 12.78
C ASP A 22 -4.01 -17.99 13.43
N PRO A 23 -2.95 -18.82 13.61
CA PRO A 23 -1.73 -18.36 14.28
C PRO A 23 -1.05 -17.27 13.46
N GLU A 24 -0.34 -16.35 14.13
CA GLU A 24 0.37 -15.27 13.44
C GLU A 24 1.38 -15.85 12.42
N PRO A 25 1.45 -15.28 11.20
CA PRO A 25 2.28 -15.83 10.14
C PRO A 25 3.76 -15.71 10.53
N ALA A 26 4.42 -16.84 10.72
CA ALA A 26 5.85 -16.91 10.96
C ALA A 26 6.63 -17.15 9.67
N ASN A 27 7.84 -16.58 9.61
CA ASN A 27 8.83 -16.90 8.59
C ASN A 27 9.49 -18.25 8.89
N ASP A 28 9.78 -19.02 7.86
CA ASP A 28 10.64 -20.21 7.98
C ASP A 28 12.11 -19.78 7.90
N THR A 29 12.74 -19.62 9.07
CA THR A 29 14.14 -19.21 9.19
C THR A 29 15.14 -20.26 8.72
N ALA A 30 14.71 -21.52 8.51
CA ALA A 30 15.56 -22.57 7.96
C ALA A 30 15.52 -22.60 6.41
N LEU A 31 14.45 -22.09 5.80
CA LEU A 31 14.34 -21.91 4.35
C LEU A 31 14.80 -20.54 3.85
N ASP A 32 14.82 -19.51 4.71
CA ASP A 32 15.21 -18.10 4.42
C ASP A 32 14.72 -17.58 3.05
N GLN A 33 13.46 -17.86 2.72
CA GLN A 33 12.91 -17.46 1.42
C GLN A 33 12.75 -15.93 1.38
N PRO A 34 13.31 -15.24 0.37
CA PRO A 34 13.25 -13.78 0.31
C PRO A 34 11.81 -13.30 0.24
N VAL A 35 11.46 -12.42 1.18
CA VAL A 35 10.15 -11.76 1.24
C VAL A 35 10.23 -10.42 0.53
N TRP A 36 9.23 -10.13 -0.29
CA TRP A 36 9.11 -8.87 -1.02
C TRP A 36 7.95 -8.05 -0.48
N CYS A 37 8.17 -6.75 -0.30
CA CYS A 37 7.14 -5.76 -0.03
C CYS A 37 7.27 -4.64 -1.06
N LEU A 38 6.22 -4.38 -1.86
CA LEU A 38 6.13 -3.29 -2.85
C LEU A 38 7.46 -2.99 -3.57
N GLY A 39 8.00 -3.97 -4.29
CA GLY A 39 9.24 -3.84 -5.07
C GLY A 39 10.57 -3.91 -4.30
N ILE A 40 10.56 -4.05 -2.97
CA ILE A 40 11.77 -4.18 -2.13
C ILE A 40 11.88 -5.62 -1.60
N ARG A 41 13.06 -6.23 -1.74
CA ARG A 41 13.43 -7.56 -1.24
C ARG A 41 14.07 -7.48 0.14
N TYR A 42 13.69 -8.39 1.02
CA TYR A 42 14.32 -8.61 2.32
C TYR A 42 14.64 -10.09 2.51
N GLN A 43 15.72 -10.40 3.24
CA GLN A 43 16.22 -11.74 3.50
C GLN A 43 17.15 -11.71 4.73
N LEU A 44 17.18 -12.76 5.55
CA LEU A 44 17.85 -12.72 6.86
C LEU A 44 19.38 -12.58 6.74
N LEU A 45 20.01 -13.29 5.80
CA LEU A 45 21.47 -13.21 5.62
C LEU A 45 21.96 -11.79 5.30
N ASN A 46 21.19 -11.00 4.54
CA ASN A 46 21.58 -9.63 4.19
C ASN A 46 21.66 -8.74 5.44
N GLU A 47 20.72 -8.89 6.37
CA GLU A 47 20.70 -8.11 7.63
C GLU A 47 21.83 -8.52 8.59
N THR A 48 22.38 -9.73 8.46
CA THR A 48 23.57 -10.14 9.24
C THR A 48 24.88 -9.55 8.73
N ILE A 49 25.01 -9.26 7.43
CA ILE A 49 26.23 -8.70 6.83
C ILE A 49 26.40 -7.23 7.24
N ASP A 50 25.32 -6.42 7.18
CA ASP A 50 25.33 -5.03 7.66
C ASP A 50 25.61 -4.92 9.19
N ALA A 51 25.41 -6.01 9.94
CA ALA A 51 25.73 -6.09 11.38
C ALA A 51 27.20 -6.50 11.66
N THR A 52 27.92 -7.03 10.66
CA THR A 52 29.34 -7.42 10.75
C THR A 52 30.14 -6.69 9.67
N GLY A 53 30.25 -5.37 9.80
CA GLY A 53 30.75 -4.51 8.74
C GLY A 53 32.20 -4.80 8.30
N GLU A 54 32.38 -5.09 7.02
CA GLU A 54 33.63 -4.89 6.28
C GLU A 54 33.44 -3.81 5.22
N ASP A 55 34.44 -2.95 5.06
CA ASP A 55 34.38 -1.74 4.24
C ASP A 55 34.70 -2.06 2.76
N PHE A 56 33.69 -2.53 2.00
CA PHE A 56 33.85 -2.89 0.58
C PHE A 56 33.21 -1.88 -0.38
N SER A 57 34.05 -0.97 -0.88
CA SER A 57 33.69 -0.02 -1.94
C SER A 57 33.50 -0.71 -3.31
N GLN A 58 32.26 -0.87 -3.78
CA GLN A 58 31.95 -1.27 -5.16
C GLN A 58 30.91 -0.36 -5.87
N ASP A 59 31.39 0.81 -6.27
CA ASP A 59 31.28 1.33 -7.65
C ASP A 59 29.97 1.09 -8.44
N THR A 60 28.89 1.79 -8.07
CA THR A 60 27.70 1.94 -8.93
C THR A 60 27.75 3.26 -9.73
N ARG A 61 28.58 3.28 -10.77
CA ARG A 61 28.82 4.43 -11.65
C ARG A 61 27.60 4.86 -12.51
N PHE A 62 26.64 5.55 -11.90
CA PHE A 62 25.61 6.30 -12.62
C PHE A 62 26.21 7.51 -13.37
N SER A 63 26.45 7.33 -14.67
CA SER A 63 27.10 8.33 -15.53
C SER A 63 26.18 9.53 -15.85
N CYS A 64 26.21 10.56 -15.00
CA CYS A 64 25.52 11.82 -15.25
C CYS A 64 26.33 12.69 -16.25
N ARG A 65 26.06 12.54 -17.56
CA ARG A 65 26.60 13.45 -18.59
C ARG A 65 25.99 14.85 -18.47
N LYS A 66 26.62 15.72 -17.68
CA LYS A 66 26.51 17.18 -17.87
C LYS A 66 27.49 17.62 -18.95
N SER A 67 26.98 18.16 -20.06
CA SER A 67 27.80 18.82 -21.06
C SER A 67 28.34 20.15 -20.51
N ARG A 68 29.59 20.48 -20.85
CA ARG A 68 30.21 21.78 -20.58
C ARG A 68 31.14 22.12 -21.73
N GLN A 69 30.88 23.23 -22.41
CA GLN A 69 31.82 23.87 -23.34
C GLN A 69 32.24 25.21 -22.72
N ILE A 70 33.54 25.35 -22.44
CA ILE A 70 34.54 26.12 -23.20
C ILE A 70 34.53 27.61 -22.80
N SER A 71 35.72 28.13 -22.53
CA SER A 71 35.99 29.45 -21.92
C SER A 71 37.16 30.16 -22.60
N PRO A 72 37.14 31.50 -22.60
CA PRO A 72 38.34 32.34 -22.43
C PRO A 72 38.12 33.52 -21.45
N SER A 73 39.12 34.21 -20.87
CA SER A 73 40.53 33.84 -20.62
C SER A 73 41.23 34.93 -19.77
N ALA A 74 42.16 34.54 -18.89
CA ALA A 74 43.28 35.36 -18.39
C ALA A 74 42.92 36.54 -17.40
N PRO A 75 43.89 37.32 -16.85
CA PRO A 75 44.33 37.07 -15.46
C PRO A 75 44.61 38.32 -14.57
N SER A 76 44.77 38.13 -13.25
CA SER A 76 45.52 39.05 -12.36
C SER A 76 45.87 38.45 -10.98
N ASP A 77 46.88 39.04 -10.33
CA ASP A 77 47.58 38.57 -9.13
C ASP A 77 46.90 38.84 -7.78
N SER A 78 47.30 38.10 -6.72
CA SER A 78 48.06 38.64 -5.55
C SER A 78 48.19 37.64 -4.38
N LYS A 79 49.03 37.96 -3.38
CA LYS A 79 49.42 37.10 -2.22
C LYS A 79 48.83 37.59 -0.87
N PRO A 80 48.85 36.76 0.20
CA PRO A 80 48.18 37.04 1.49
C PRO A 80 49.13 37.55 2.59
N PRO A 81 48.56 37.87 3.78
CA PRO A 81 49.10 37.48 5.08
C PRO A 81 48.02 36.67 5.89
N LEU A 82 48.25 35.84 6.92
CA LEU A 82 49.14 35.89 8.10
C LEU A 82 48.75 37.04 9.06
N ALA A 83 48.56 36.89 10.38
CA ALA A 83 48.57 35.71 11.28
C ALA A 83 47.29 35.77 12.18
N ASP A 84 47.13 35.30 13.43
CA ASP A 84 48.05 34.70 14.42
C ASP A 84 47.31 33.68 15.34
N SER A 85 47.50 33.71 16.68
CA SER A 85 47.30 32.55 17.57
C SER A 85 46.78 32.88 18.99
N SER A 86 46.86 31.91 19.92
CA SER A 86 46.34 31.86 21.31
C SER A 86 44.80 31.74 21.46
N ASP A 87 44.25 31.02 22.45
CA ASP A 87 44.86 30.00 23.32
C ASP A 87 43.79 29.01 23.84
N ALA A 88 44.22 27.86 24.38
CA ALA A 88 43.34 26.88 25.00
C ALA A 88 43.81 26.50 26.41
N PRO A 89 42.88 26.26 27.35
CA PRO A 89 43.10 25.31 28.43
C PRO A 89 42.14 24.12 28.36
N LEU A 90 42.66 22.93 28.64
CA LEU A 90 41.91 21.68 28.68
C LEU A 90 41.08 21.57 29.96
N SER A 91 39.82 21.13 29.86
CA SER A 91 39.11 20.50 30.98
C SER A 91 38.50 19.18 30.50
N LEU A 92 38.88 18.09 31.18
CA LEU A 92 38.54 16.73 30.75
C LEU A 92 37.29 16.25 31.48
N SER A 93 36.19 16.06 30.74
CA SER A 93 35.06 15.24 31.17
C SER A 93 34.63 14.35 30.02
N SER A 94 34.42 13.07 30.30
CA SER A 94 34.42 12.01 29.29
C SER A 94 33.03 11.43 29.01
N SER A 95 32.95 10.67 27.92
CA SER A 95 31.84 9.75 27.57
C SER A 95 30.52 10.43 27.15
N GLY A 96 30.05 10.27 25.90
CA GLY A 96 30.68 9.62 24.75
C GLY A 96 29.70 9.56 23.58
N ARG A 97 30.09 10.08 22.40
CA ARG A 97 29.27 9.99 21.18
C ARG A 97 29.42 8.61 20.55
N LEU A 98 28.72 7.62 21.10
CA LEU A 98 28.55 6.31 20.46
C LEU A 98 27.46 6.39 19.39
N SER A 99 27.72 5.78 18.24
CA SER A 99 26.79 5.68 17.11
C SER A 99 25.47 5.01 17.51
N SER A 100 24.37 5.38 16.86
CA SER A 100 23.03 4.85 17.13
C SER A 100 22.81 3.38 16.67
N SER A 101 23.89 2.63 16.44
CA SER A 101 23.87 1.22 16.02
C SER A 101 23.74 0.22 17.17
N LEU A 102 23.91 0.65 18.44
CA LEU A 102 23.87 -0.23 19.62
C LEU A 102 22.56 -0.17 20.42
N ALA A 103 21.48 0.39 19.85
CA ALA A 103 20.16 0.43 20.49
C ALA A 103 19.38 -0.91 20.40
N LEU A 104 19.83 -1.89 19.60
CA LEU A 104 19.18 -3.21 19.50
C LEU A 104 19.66 -4.18 20.60
N LYS A 105 19.00 -4.14 21.76
CA LYS A 105 18.65 -5.33 22.55
C LYS A 105 17.61 -5.02 23.65
N LYS A 106 16.74 -6.01 23.91
CA LYS A 106 15.67 -6.02 24.93
C LYS A 106 14.51 -5.03 24.74
N GLY A 107 13.85 -5.13 23.59
CA GLY A 107 12.39 -5.36 23.61
C GLY A 107 12.15 -6.77 23.08
N HIS A 108 11.40 -7.62 23.78
CA HIS A 108 11.05 -8.95 23.25
C HIS A 108 9.83 -8.81 22.32
N ARG A 109 10.02 -8.13 21.18
CA ARG A 109 9.11 -8.32 20.06
C ARG A 109 9.22 -9.80 19.67
N ASN A 110 8.06 -10.43 19.44
CA ASN A 110 8.04 -11.77 18.90
C ASN A 110 8.12 -11.62 17.38
N ASP A 111 9.31 -11.36 16.85
CA ASP A 111 9.48 -11.00 15.43
C ASP A 111 9.15 -12.16 14.45
N HIS A 112 8.73 -13.32 14.98
CA HIS A 112 8.22 -14.48 14.25
C HIS A 112 9.15 -14.96 13.10
N GLY A 113 10.45 -14.70 13.24
CA GLY A 113 11.50 -15.05 12.28
C GLY A 113 11.64 -14.10 11.08
N TRP A 114 10.88 -13.01 11.00
CA TRP A 114 10.91 -12.09 9.85
C TRP A 114 12.14 -11.17 9.87
N PRO A 115 12.66 -10.77 8.70
CA PRO A 115 13.67 -9.71 8.60
C PRO A 115 13.15 -8.39 9.20
N ILE A 116 13.99 -7.68 9.97
CA ILE A 116 13.56 -6.46 10.68
C ILE A 116 13.28 -5.30 9.73
N GLY A 117 14.00 -5.22 8.61
CA GLY A 117 13.73 -4.28 7.52
C GLY A 117 12.38 -4.52 6.86
N PHE A 118 11.97 -5.79 6.72
CA PHE A 118 10.63 -6.15 6.23
C PHE A 118 9.55 -5.75 7.23
N LEU A 119 9.71 -6.06 8.52
CA LEU A 119 8.74 -5.70 9.55
C LEU A 119 8.55 -4.18 9.62
N ASN A 120 9.64 -3.41 9.70
CA ASN A 120 9.57 -1.94 9.71
C ASN A 120 8.85 -1.39 8.47
N ASP A 121 9.11 -1.95 7.29
CA ASP A 121 8.47 -1.52 6.04
C ASP A 121 6.99 -1.92 5.95
N PHE A 122 6.64 -3.12 6.41
CA PHE A 122 5.27 -3.64 6.42
C PHE A 122 4.40 -2.91 7.45
N GLU A 123 4.91 -2.65 8.65
CA GLU A 123 4.25 -1.80 9.67
C GLU A 123 4.08 -0.35 9.21
N SER A 124 4.91 0.12 8.28
CA SER A 124 4.81 1.46 7.67
C SER A 124 3.80 1.56 6.51
N ARG A 125 3.20 0.44 6.04
CA ARG A 125 2.21 0.51 4.95
C ARG A 125 0.87 1.01 5.48
N ILE A 126 0.33 2.05 4.85
CA ILE A 126 -0.94 2.66 5.29
C ILE A 126 -2.09 1.67 5.08
N TRP A 127 -2.82 1.35 6.13
CA TRP A 127 -3.89 0.35 6.13
C TRP A 127 -5.23 0.96 6.54
N MET A 128 -6.21 0.88 5.63
CA MET A 128 -7.58 1.33 5.88
C MET A 128 -8.46 0.13 6.21
N THR A 129 -9.16 0.21 7.34
CA THR A 129 -10.08 -0.82 7.86
C THR A 129 -11.54 -0.39 7.69
N TYR A 130 -12.49 -1.27 7.99
CA TYR A 130 -13.84 -0.80 8.33
C TYR A 130 -13.82 0.23 9.47
N ARG A 131 -14.82 1.11 9.50
CA ARG A 131 -15.08 2.07 10.58
C ARG A 131 -16.56 2.14 10.93
N SER A 132 -16.86 2.86 12.02
CA SER A 132 -18.19 3.13 12.54
C SER A 132 -18.20 4.51 13.22
N GLY A 133 -19.38 5.12 13.33
CA GLY A 133 -19.54 6.44 13.93
C GLY A 133 -19.20 7.62 13.01
N PHE A 134 -19.06 7.38 11.70
CA PHE A 134 -18.89 8.45 10.71
C PHE A 134 -20.24 9.03 10.25
N ASP A 135 -20.20 10.22 9.64
CA ASP A 135 -21.40 10.93 9.15
C ASP A 135 -22.28 10.04 8.27
N SER A 136 -23.60 10.04 8.53
CA SER A 136 -24.51 9.08 7.90
C SER A 136 -24.56 9.23 6.37
N ILE A 137 -24.16 8.19 5.64
CA ILE A 137 -24.33 8.09 4.19
C ILE A 137 -25.80 7.71 3.91
N PRO A 138 -26.63 8.55 3.26
CA PRO A 138 -28.04 8.25 3.05
C PRO A 138 -28.25 6.97 2.22
N ARG A 139 -29.31 6.20 2.52
CA ARG A 139 -29.75 5.14 1.61
C ARG A 139 -30.49 5.79 0.43
N LEU A 140 -29.89 5.72 -0.77
CA LEU A 140 -30.58 6.04 -2.02
C LEU A 140 -31.68 5.00 -2.26
N CYS A 141 -32.93 5.39 -2.00
CA CYS A 141 -34.09 4.51 -2.05
C CYS A 141 -34.74 4.47 -3.46
N ASP A 142 -33.91 4.48 -4.50
CA ASP A 142 -34.36 4.47 -5.88
C ASP A 142 -34.83 3.08 -6.33
N SER A 143 -35.94 3.04 -7.07
CA SER A 143 -36.47 1.82 -7.72
C SER A 143 -35.49 1.19 -8.74
N ARG A 144 -34.36 1.87 -9.03
CA ARG A 144 -33.25 1.37 -9.86
C ARG A 144 -32.24 0.49 -9.10
N ALA A 145 -32.36 0.34 -7.78
CA ALA A 145 -31.46 -0.45 -6.95
C ALA A 145 -31.67 -1.99 -7.08
N THR A 146 -31.66 -2.51 -8.32
CA THR A 146 -31.88 -3.94 -8.64
C THR A 146 -30.78 -4.87 -8.14
N SER A 147 -29.58 -4.34 -7.84
CA SER A 147 -28.47 -5.11 -7.28
C SER A 147 -28.65 -5.36 -5.78
N ALA A 148 -28.78 -6.63 -5.40
CA ALA A 148 -29.07 -7.02 -4.03
C ALA A 148 -27.99 -6.60 -3.00
N PRO A 149 -28.37 -6.19 -1.78
CA PRO A 149 -27.42 -5.95 -0.69
C PRO A 149 -26.75 -7.24 -0.22
N SER A 150 -25.55 -7.11 0.37
CA SER A 150 -24.77 -8.25 0.87
C SER A 150 -25.53 -9.04 1.96
N LEU A 151 -25.23 -10.32 2.11
CA LEU A 151 -25.96 -11.20 3.05
C LEU A 151 -25.91 -10.68 4.50
N SER A 152 -24.75 -10.18 4.94
CA SER A 152 -24.58 -9.54 6.25
C SER A 152 -25.44 -8.28 6.40
N MET A 153 -25.66 -7.54 5.31
CA MET A 153 -26.45 -6.31 5.30
C MET A 153 -27.96 -6.60 5.29
N ARG A 154 -28.42 -7.66 4.62
CA ARG A 154 -29.81 -8.13 4.68
C ARG A 154 -30.25 -8.38 6.13
N ILE A 155 -29.43 -9.12 6.88
CA ILE A 155 -29.67 -9.45 8.29
C ILE A 155 -29.71 -8.17 9.14
N LYS A 156 -28.72 -7.27 8.99
CA LYS A 156 -28.70 -5.98 9.70
C LYS A 156 -29.93 -5.12 9.39
N SER A 157 -30.39 -5.06 8.13
CA SER A 157 -31.57 -4.27 7.75
C SER A 157 -32.91 -4.81 8.26
N GLN A 158 -32.99 -6.10 8.58
CA GLN A 158 -34.20 -6.68 9.21
C GLN A 158 -34.28 -6.39 10.72
N LEU A 159 -33.22 -5.83 11.32
CA LEU A 159 -33.12 -5.57 12.76
C LEU A 159 -33.17 -4.09 13.15
N GLY A 160 -33.42 -3.19 12.20
CA GLY A 160 -33.57 -1.75 12.48
C GLY A 160 -33.75 -0.87 11.25
N GLU A 161 -34.65 0.10 11.36
CA GLU A 161 -35.06 1.03 10.30
C GLU A 161 -34.01 2.14 10.07
N GLN A 162 -32.86 1.75 9.54
CA GLN A 162 -31.71 2.65 9.33
C GLN A 162 -31.84 3.45 8.03
N THR A 163 -32.16 4.74 8.12
CA THR A 163 -32.25 5.68 6.98
C THR A 163 -30.93 5.93 6.23
N GLY A 164 -29.79 5.58 6.84
CA GLY A 164 -28.44 5.71 6.27
C GLY A 164 -27.45 4.71 6.85
N PHE A 165 -26.18 4.92 6.54
CA PHE A 165 -25.05 4.11 7.02
C PHE A 165 -23.99 4.99 7.69
N SER A 166 -23.78 4.78 8.99
CA SER A 166 -22.66 5.33 9.77
C SER A 166 -21.54 4.31 10.02
N SER A 167 -21.55 3.19 9.29
CA SER A 167 -20.51 2.15 9.32
C SER A 167 -20.47 1.36 8.01
N ASP A 168 -19.27 0.99 7.58
CA ASP A 168 -19.04 0.23 6.34
C ASP A 168 -18.82 -1.28 6.55
N SER A 169 -18.87 -1.76 7.80
CA SER A 169 -18.69 -3.16 8.20
C SER A 169 -19.70 -4.11 7.55
N GLY A 170 -19.25 -4.86 6.55
CA GLY A 170 -20.04 -5.83 5.77
C GLY A 170 -20.29 -5.45 4.31
N TRP A 171 -19.78 -4.31 3.85
CA TRP A 171 -19.88 -3.88 2.43
C TRP A 171 -18.66 -3.10 1.92
N GLY A 172 -18.05 -2.24 2.73
CA GLY A 172 -16.98 -1.32 2.31
C GLY A 172 -15.61 -1.94 1.96
N CYS A 173 -15.40 -3.24 2.14
CA CYS A 173 -14.07 -3.87 2.07
C CYS A 173 -13.23 -3.54 0.83
N MET A 174 -13.85 -3.47 -0.36
CA MET A 174 -13.14 -3.14 -1.61
C MET A 174 -12.79 -1.65 -1.69
N ILE A 175 -13.62 -0.76 -1.14
CA ILE A 175 -13.30 0.67 -0.99
C ILE A 175 -12.08 0.79 -0.06
N ARG A 176 -12.06 0.09 1.08
CA ARG A 176 -10.93 0.12 2.03
C ARG A 176 -9.62 -0.42 1.43
N SER A 177 -9.68 -1.51 0.66
CA SER A 177 -8.51 -1.99 -0.10
C SER A 177 -8.03 -0.98 -1.15
N GLY A 178 -8.96 -0.31 -1.85
CA GLY A 178 -8.64 0.73 -2.83
C GLY A 178 -8.06 2.01 -2.20
N GLN A 179 -8.62 2.46 -1.07
CA GLN A 179 -8.06 3.56 -0.27
C GLN A 179 -6.65 3.21 0.24
N SER A 180 -6.42 1.97 0.69
CA SER A 180 -5.09 1.51 1.13
C SER A 180 -4.07 1.53 -0.02
N LEU A 181 -4.44 1.03 -1.21
CA LEU A 181 -3.59 1.08 -2.40
C LEU A 181 -3.27 2.53 -2.79
N LEU A 182 -4.28 3.40 -2.85
CA LEU A 182 -4.11 4.81 -3.21
C LEU A 182 -3.26 5.58 -2.19
N ALA A 183 -3.47 5.35 -0.89
CA ALA A 183 -2.70 5.99 0.18
C ALA A 183 -1.21 5.58 0.13
N ASN A 184 -0.90 4.31 -0.16
CA ASN A 184 0.48 3.87 -0.33
C ASN A 184 1.10 4.39 -1.63
N ALA A 185 0.35 4.48 -2.74
CA ALA A 185 0.82 5.13 -3.96
C ALA A 185 1.16 6.61 -3.73
N MET A 186 0.32 7.35 -3.00
CA MET A 186 0.58 8.73 -2.59
C MET A 186 1.75 8.86 -1.60
N SER A 187 1.93 7.88 -0.69
CA SER A 187 3.05 7.83 0.26
C SER A 187 4.37 7.63 -0.48
N MET A 188 4.43 6.67 -1.40
CA MET A 188 5.59 6.42 -2.27
C MET A 188 5.95 7.64 -3.13
N LEU A 189 4.96 8.40 -3.61
CA LEU A 189 5.18 9.62 -4.40
C LEU A 189 5.65 10.82 -3.55
N ARG A 190 5.06 11.03 -2.37
CA ARG A 190 5.28 12.25 -1.55
C ARG A 190 6.38 12.13 -0.52
N LEU A 191 6.52 10.95 0.10
CA LEU A 191 7.47 10.66 1.18
C LEU A 191 8.65 9.80 0.68
N GLY A 192 8.48 9.14 -0.46
CA GLY A 192 9.44 8.21 -1.06
C GLY A 192 9.24 6.76 -0.61
N ARG A 193 9.65 5.79 -1.44
CA ARG A 193 9.55 4.35 -1.11
C ARG A 193 10.36 3.94 0.13
N GLY A 194 11.41 4.70 0.45
CA GLY A 194 12.23 4.53 1.65
C GLY A 194 11.57 4.94 2.96
N TRP A 195 10.49 5.74 2.94
CA TRP A 195 9.84 6.28 4.15
C TRP A 195 9.35 5.19 5.10
N ARG A 196 9.53 5.43 6.41
CA ARG A 196 9.08 4.57 7.52
C ARG A 196 8.26 5.34 8.57
N LEU A 197 7.42 4.61 9.29
CA LEU A 197 6.48 5.14 10.28
C LEU A 197 7.21 5.98 11.34
N GLY A 198 6.70 7.19 11.60
CA GLY A 198 7.27 8.13 12.58
C GLY A 198 8.28 9.13 11.99
N GLU A 199 8.76 8.93 10.76
CA GLU A 199 9.40 9.96 9.93
C GLU A 199 8.34 10.89 9.31
N GLN A 200 8.69 12.15 8.99
CA GLN A 200 7.83 13.08 8.22
C GLN A 200 6.37 13.16 8.72
N ARG A 201 6.16 13.12 10.04
CA ARG A 201 4.83 12.94 10.68
C ARG A 201 3.78 13.97 10.27
N GLN A 202 4.19 15.17 9.86
CA GLN A 202 3.25 16.21 9.47
C GLN A 202 2.72 15.97 8.05
N GLU A 203 3.58 15.51 7.16
CA GLU A 203 3.29 15.13 5.78
C GLU A 203 2.50 13.81 5.75
N GLU A 204 2.86 12.85 6.60
CA GLU A 204 2.07 11.65 6.92
C GLU A 204 0.64 12.01 7.34
N ARG A 205 0.48 12.86 8.38
CA ARG A 205 -0.84 13.32 8.85
C ARG A 205 -1.65 14.04 7.77
N ARG A 206 -1.02 14.93 7.00
CA ARG A 206 -1.67 15.59 5.86
C ARG A 206 -2.16 14.56 4.85
N LEU A 207 -1.36 13.55 4.49
CA LEU A 207 -1.75 12.49 3.58
C LEU A 207 -2.94 11.68 4.13
N ILE A 208 -2.85 11.19 5.37
CA ILE A 208 -3.90 10.37 6.00
C ILE A 208 -5.22 11.15 6.12
N SER A 209 -5.18 12.46 6.40
CA SER A 209 -6.39 13.30 6.48
C SER A 209 -7.20 13.35 5.18
N LEU A 210 -6.59 13.06 4.01
CA LEU A 210 -7.31 13.00 2.72
C LEU A 210 -8.26 11.80 2.63
N PHE A 211 -8.10 10.81 3.51
CA PHE A 211 -8.86 9.55 3.57
C PHE A 211 -9.74 9.42 4.82
N ALA A 212 -9.85 10.48 5.63
CA ALA A 212 -10.75 10.48 6.80
C ALA A 212 -12.20 10.17 6.36
N ASP A 213 -12.99 9.52 7.22
CA ASP A 213 -14.40 9.22 6.94
C ASP A 213 -15.29 10.44 7.21
N ASP A 214 -15.00 11.51 6.47
CA ASP A 214 -15.64 12.82 6.51
C ASP A 214 -15.98 13.22 5.06
N PRO A 215 -17.20 13.74 4.77
CA PRO A 215 -17.58 14.17 3.43
C PRO A 215 -16.61 15.18 2.77
N ARG A 216 -15.85 15.94 3.56
CA ARG A 216 -14.88 16.95 3.11
C ARG A 216 -13.53 16.37 2.67
N ALA A 217 -13.16 15.18 3.15
CA ALA A 217 -11.88 14.55 2.79
C ALA A 217 -11.99 13.89 1.39
N PRO A 218 -11.16 14.25 0.39
CA PRO A 218 -11.42 13.95 -1.02
C PRO A 218 -11.48 12.44 -1.35
N TYR A 219 -10.83 11.60 -0.56
CA TYR A 219 -10.79 10.14 -0.74
C TYR A 219 -11.57 9.39 0.35
N SER A 220 -12.45 10.06 1.08
CA SER A 220 -13.35 9.47 2.09
C SER A 220 -14.28 8.42 1.50
N ILE A 221 -14.79 7.53 2.36
CA ILE A 221 -15.79 6.54 1.93
C ILE A 221 -17.06 7.20 1.37
N HIS A 222 -17.47 8.34 1.91
CA HIS A 222 -18.57 9.17 1.40
C HIS A 222 -18.36 9.58 -0.06
N ASN A 223 -17.14 10.00 -0.41
CA ASN A 223 -16.80 10.47 -1.75
C ASN A 223 -16.63 9.31 -2.74
N PHE A 224 -16.09 8.16 -2.30
CA PHE A 224 -16.13 6.91 -3.07
C PHE A 224 -17.56 6.45 -3.36
N VAL A 225 -18.45 6.50 -2.38
CA VAL A 225 -19.85 6.05 -2.55
C VAL A 225 -20.66 7.02 -3.40
N ARG A 226 -20.47 8.35 -3.25
CA ARG A 226 -21.14 9.36 -4.08
C ARG A 226 -20.75 9.20 -5.56
N HIS A 227 -19.47 8.99 -5.86
CA HIS A 227 -19.03 8.73 -7.23
C HIS A 227 -19.48 7.34 -7.73
N GLY A 228 -19.43 6.32 -6.87
CA GLY A 228 -19.89 4.96 -7.19
C GLY A 228 -21.35 4.89 -7.62
N ALA A 229 -22.24 5.61 -6.92
CA ALA A 229 -23.64 5.71 -7.29
C ALA A 229 -23.82 6.44 -8.63
N ALA A 230 -23.18 7.59 -8.81
CA ALA A 230 -23.36 8.45 -9.98
C ALA A 230 -22.73 7.90 -11.29
N ALA A 231 -21.63 7.14 -11.21
CA ALA A 231 -20.81 6.77 -12.38
C ALA A 231 -20.50 5.27 -12.54
N CYS A 232 -20.93 4.43 -11.59
CA CYS A 232 -20.73 2.98 -11.59
C CYS A 232 -21.99 2.17 -11.20
N GLU A 233 -23.12 2.82 -10.92
CA GLU A 233 -24.34 2.19 -10.39
C GLU A 233 -24.08 1.29 -9.17
N LYS A 234 -23.22 1.77 -8.24
CA LYS A 234 -22.92 1.12 -6.96
C LYS A 234 -23.38 1.99 -5.80
N TYR A 235 -24.49 1.57 -5.21
CA TYR A 235 -25.20 2.28 -4.17
C TYR A 235 -24.63 1.94 -2.78
N PRO A 236 -24.80 2.81 -1.77
CA PRO A 236 -24.41 2.53 -0.38
C PRO A 236 -24.91 1.16 0.10
N GLY A 237 -24.04 0.37 0.75
CA GLY A 237 -24.39 -0.98 1.23
C GLY A 237 -24.28 -2.12 0.21
N GLN A 238 -24.05 -1.83 -1.08
CA GLN A 238 -23.69 -2.84 -2.09
C GLN A 238 -22.18 -3.13 -2.08
N TRP A 239 -21.77 -4.27 -2.64
CA TRP A 239 -20.36 -4.57 -2.83
C TRP A 239 -19.80 -3.86 -4.08
N PHE A 240 -18.75 -3.07 -3.88
CA PHE A 240 -17.96 -2.48 -4.96
C PHE A 240 -16.97 -3.54 -5.47
N GLY A 241 -16.87 -3.69 -6.80
CA GLY A 241 -15.83 -4.52 -7.43
C GLY A 241 -14.57 -3.72 -7.75
N PRO A 242 -13.41 -4.37 -8.01
CA PRO A 242 -12.14 -3.70 -8.28
C PRO A 242 -12.24 -2.62 -9.38
N SER A 243 -12.95 -2.89 -10.48
CA SER A 243 -13.13 -1.97 -11.61
C SER A 243 -13.94 -0.71 -11.23
N ALA A 244 -14.98 -0.86 -10.39
CA ALA A 244 -15.75 0.27 -9.86
C ALA A 244 -14.90 1.10 -8.89
N THR A 245 -14.14 0.44 -8.01
CA THR A 245 -13.19 1.12 -7.11
C THR A 245 -12.08 1.84 -7.87
N ALA A 246 -11.55 1.26 -8.96
CA ALA A 246 -10.55 1.89 -9.82
C ALA A 246 -11.09 3.11 -10.55
N ARG A 247 -12.33 3.07 -11.04
CA ARG A 247 -13.04 4.24 -11.61
C ARG A 247 -13.22 5.35 -10.57
N CYS A 248 -13.59 5.00 -9.33
CA CYS A 248 -13.67 5.96 -8.22
C CYS A 248 -12.31 6.60 -7.92
N ILE A 249 -11.22 5.81 -7.82
CA ILE A 249 -9.86 6.34 -7.66
C ILE A 249 -9.51 7.29 -8.81
N GLN A 250 -9.76 6.89 -10.06
CA GLN A 250 -9.43 7.70 -11.23
C GLN A 250 -10.13 9.06 -11.24
N ALA A 251 -11.44 9.09 -10.95
CA ALA A 251 -12.20 10.33 -10.91
C ALA A 251 -11.84 11.21 -9.70
N LEU A 252 -11.73 10.62 -8.51
CA LEU A 252 -11.44 11.40 -7.29
C LEU A 252 -10.03 11.99 -7.32
N VAL A 253 -9.02 11.24 -7.78
CA VAL A 253 -7.64 11.75 -7.88
C VAL A 253 -7.53 12.80 -8.97
N ASN A 254 -7.99 12.54 -10.20
CA ASN A 254 -7.83 13.49 -11.30
C ASN A 254 -8.57 14.83 -11.05
N ASN A 255 -9.59 14.85 -10.18
CA ASN A 255 -10.33 16.06 -9.78
C ASN A 255 -9.70 16.84 -8.61
N HIS A 256 -8.96 16.20 -7.70
CA HIS A 256 -8.47 16.83 -6.46
C HIS A 256 -6.92 16.91 -6.36
N GLU A 257 -6.19 16.12 -7.13
CA GLU A 257 -4.74 16.00 -7.03
C GLU A 257 -4.04 16.58 -8.28
N PRO A 258 -3.26 17.67 -8.16
CA PRO A 258 -2.58 18.27 -9.30
C PRO A 258 -1.28 17.53 -9.70
N HIS A 259 -0.70 16.73 -8.79
CA HIS A 259 0.62 16.11 -8.95
C HIS A 259 0.60 14.59 -9.24
N LEU A 260 -0.56 13.95 -9.18
CA LEU A 260 -0.75 12.54 -9.53
C LEU A 260 -1.89 12.43 -10.55
N ARG A 261 -1.67 11.69 -11.62
CA ARG A 261 -2.73 11.25 -12.53
C ARG A 261 -3.04 9.78 -12.33
N VAL A 262 -4.19 9.35 -12.83
CA VAL A 262 -4.59 7.94 -12.84
C VAL A 262 -5.00 7.50 -14.24
N TYR A 263 -4.41 6.40 -14.69
CA TYR A 263 -4.81 5.66 -15.89
C TYR A 263 -5.35 4.29 -15.46
N SER A 264 -6.65 4.06 -15.65
CA SER A 264 -7.26 2.73 -15.45
C SER A 264 -7.49 2.05 -16.80
N THR A 265 -7.22 0.76 -16.89
CA THR A 265 -7.51 -0.07 -18.07
C THR A 265 -8.96 -0.57 -18.10
N GLY A 266 -9.74 -0.29 -17.04
CA GLY A 266 -11.12 -0.75 -16.89
C GLY A 266 -11.18 -2.23 -16.49
N ASP A 267 -11.76 -3.06 -17.34
CA ASP A 267 -11.85 -4.52 -17.16
C ASP A 267 -10.90 -5.30 -18.10
N CYS A 268 -10.04 -4.58 -18.84
CA CYS A 268 -9.06 -5.12 -19.77
C CYS A 268 -7.66 -5.18 -19.12
N PRO A 269 -6.85 -6.24 -19.32
CA PRO A 269 -5.47 -6.27 -18.80
C PRO A 269 -4.49 -5.37 -19.56
N ASP A 270 -4.86 -4.88 -20.74
CA ASP A 270 -3.91 -4.24 -21.68
C ASP A 270 -3.63 -2.77 -21.34
N VAL A 271 -2.34 -2.41 -21.34
CA VAL A 271 -1.82 -1.05 -21.10
C VAL A 271 -1.39 -0.44 -22.43
N TYR A 272 -2.17 0.49 -22.96
CA TYR A 272 -1.85 1.15 -24.24
C TYR A 272 -0.97 2.39 -24.03
N GLU A 273 0.25 2.37 -24.55
CA GLU A 273 1.21 3.49 -24.45
C GLU A 273 0.60 4.83 -24.89
N ASN A 274 -0.07 4.88 -26.04
CA ASN A 274 -0.72 6.09 -26.57
C ASN A 274 -1.90 6.61 -25.72
N ALA A 275 -2.47 5.79 -24.83
CA ALA A 275 -3.49 6.22 -23.87
C ALA A 275 -2.84 6.68 -22.56
N PHE A 276 -1.85 5.93 -22.06
CA PHE A 276 -1.02 6.29 -20.90
C PHE A 276 -0.28 7.62 -21.10
N MET A 277 0.44 7.80 -22.20
CA MET A 277 1.22 9.01 -22.49
C MET A 277 0.34 10.26 -22.67
N ARG A 278 -0.91 10.10 -23.09
CA ARG A 278 -1.89 11.20 -23.14
C ARG A 278 -2.30 11.70 -21.76
N ILE A 279 -2.18 10.86 -20.74
CA ILE A 279 -2.46 11.19 -19.33
C ILE A 279 -1.19 11.65 -18.61
N ALA A 280 -0.07 10.95 -18.86
CA ALA A 280 1.21 11.21 -18.20
C ALA A 280 1.97 12.41 -18.79
N ASN A 281 1.94 12.64 -20.11
CA ASN A 281 2.64 13.77 -20.75
C ASN A 281 1.81 14.36 -21.93
N PRO A 282 0.60 14.90 -21.67
CA PRO A 282 -0.33 15.37 -22.72
C PRO A 282 0.26 16.41 -23.68
N ASN A 283 1.21 17.23 -23.18
CA ASN A 283 1.77 18.36 -23.91
C ASN A 283 3.21 18.11 -24.41
N GLY A 284 3.74 16.90 -24.26
CA GLY A 284 5.15 16.56 -24.53
C GLY A 284 6.19 17.17 -23.56
N ARG A 285 5.84 18.27 -22.88
CA ARG A 285 6.75 19.13 -22.09
C ARG A 285 6.97 18.72 -20.63
N GLY A 286 6.25 17.74 -20.09
CA GLY A 286 6.37 17.40 -18.66
C GLY A 286 5.62 16.13 -18.28
N PHE A 287 6.31 15.24 -17.57
CA PHE A 287 5.77 13.95 -17.14
C PHE A 287 5.13 14.06 -15.75
N HIS A 288 3.81 13.88 -15.70
CA HIS A 288 3.05 13.72 -14.47
C HIS A 288 3.22 12.30 -13.92
N PRO A 289 3.60 12.13 -12.63
CA PRO A 289 3.47 10.87 -11.93
C PRO A 289 2.07 10.28 -12.14
N THR A 290 2.01 9.02 -12.59
CA THR A 290 0.76 8.40 -13.04
C THR A 290 0.60 7.02 -12.41
N LEU A 291 -0.45 6.85 -11.60
CA LEU A 291 -0.89 5.57 -11.06
C LEU A 291 -1.61 4.77 -12.16
N ILE A 292 -1.04 3.64 -12.55
CA ILE A 292 -1.64 2.71 -13.51
C ILE A 292 -2.46 1.68 -12.72
N LEU A 293 -3.75 1.55 -13.02
CA LEU A 293 -4.66 0.58 -12.43
C LEU A 293 -5.08 -0.45 -13.49
N VAL A 294 -4.44 -1.62 -13.47
CA VAL A 294 -4.75 -2.71 -14.39
C VAL A 294 -5.86 -3.59 -13.81
N GLY A 295 -7.05 -3.55 -14.41
CA GLY A 295 -8.14 -4.45 -14.08
C GLY A 295 -7.98 -5.80 -14.79
N THR A 296 -8.10 -6.91 -14.08
CA THR A 296 -7.95 -8.25 -14.68
C THR A 296 -8.73 -9.33 -13.93
N ARG A 297 -9.18 -10.35 -14.66
CA ARG A 297 -9.84 -11.56 -14.13
C ARG A 297 -9.02 -12.80 -14.45
N LEU A 298 -8.16 -13.20 -13.51
CA LEU A 298 -7.19 -14.29 -13.67
C LEU A 298 -7.78 -15.72 -13.53
N GLY A 299 -9.08 -15.92 -13.79
CA GLY A 299 -9.75 -17.22 -13.70
C GLY A 299 -11.25 -17.15 -13.35
N ILE A 300 -11.90 -18.31 -13.30
CA ILE A 300 -13.35 -18.42 -13.01
C ILE A 300 -13.60 -18.32 -11.50
N ASP A 301 -13.19 -19.33 -10.73
CA ASP A 301 -13.39 -19.42 -9.26
C ASP A 301 -12.12 -19.23 -8.43
N LYS A 302 -10.98 -19.53 -9.05
CA LYS A 302 -9.61 -19.48 -8.51
C LYS A 302 -8.68 -18.90 -9.57
N ILE A 303 -7.53 -18.37 -9.15
CA ILE A 303 -6.47 -17.94 -10.07
C ILE A 303 -5.96 -19.16 -10.85
N THR A 304 -5.94 -19.08 -12.17
CA THR A 304 -5.35 -20.10 -13.05
C THR A 304 -3.84 -20.16 -12.81
N PRO A 305 -3.23 -21.35 -12.59
CA PRO A 305 -1.85 -21.45 -12.10
C PRO A 305 -0.79 -20.67 -12.89
N VAL A 306 -0.96 -20.56 -14.22
CA VAL A 306 -0.06 -19.83 -15.13
C VAL A 306 0.14 -18.35 -14.74
N TYR A 307 -0.79 -17.73 -14.03
CA TYR A 307 -0.70 -16.31 -13.65
C TYR A 307 0.04 -16.05 -12.33
N TRP A 308 0.44 -17.08 -11.57
CA TRP A 308 1.12 -16.87 -10.27
C TRP A 308 2.51 -16.25 -10.42
N GLU A 309 3.24 -16.58 -11.50
CA GLU A 309 4.55 -15.99 -11.80
C GLU A 309 4.41 -14.50 -12.11
N ALA A 310 3.48 -14.13 -13.01
CA ALA A 310 3.20 -12.72 -13.33
C ALA A 310 2.70 -11.90 -12.12
N LEU A 311 1.83 -12.50 -11.28
CA LEU A 311 1.41 -11.89 -10.02
C LEU A 311 2.59 -11.66 -9.07
N THR A 312 3.48 -12.65 -8.94
CA THR A 312 4.69 -12.56 -8.12
C THR A 312 5.61 -11.45 -8.64
N ALA A 313 5.93 -11.45 -9.93
CA ALA A 313 6.74 -10.42 -10.57
C ALA A 313 6.15 -9.01 -10.38
N SER A 314 4.83 -8.83 -10.53
CA SER A 314 4.18 -7.52 -10.34
C SER A 314 4.27 -6.96 -8.91
N LEU A 315 4.55 -7.79 -7.90
CA LEU A 315 4.85 -7.36 -6.52
C LEU A 315 6.36 -7.12 -6.27
N GLN A 316 7.22 -7.64 -7.15
CA GLN A 316 8.67 -7.47 -7.14
C GLN A 316 9.15 -6.25 -7.95
N MET A 317 8.31 -5.70 -8.83
CA MET A 317 8.60 -4.47 -9.56
C MET A 317 8.79 -3.26 -8.60
N PRO A 318 9.86 -2.45 -8.74
CA PRO A 318 10.07 -1.23 -7.93
C PRO A 318 8.92 -0.20 -8.00
N GLN A 319 8.12 -0.24 -9.07
CA GLN A 319 6.95 0.60 -9.30
C GLN A 319 5.67 0.04 -8.65
N SER A 320 5.73 -1.13 -8.00
CA SER A 320 4.55 -1.81 -7.48
C SER A 320 3.90 -1.06 -6.33
N VAL A 321 2.63 -0.72 -6.49
CA VAL A 321 1.76 -0.19 -5.43
C VAL A 321 0.89 -1.28 -4.79
N GLY A 322 1.13 -2.55 -5.10
CA GLY A 322 0.38 -3.69 -4.59
C GLY A 322 -0.91 -3.97 -5.36
N ILE A 323 -1.66 -4.98 -4.91
CA ILE A 323 -2.86 -5.47 -5.59
C ILE A 323 -4.06 -5.32 -4.67
N ALA A 324 -5.11 -4.61 -5.10
CA ALA A 324 -6.39 -4.55 -4.41
C ALA A 324 -7.40 -5.48 -5.09
N GLY A 325 -7.90 -6.49 -4.38
CA GLY A 325 -8.84 -7.46 -4.96
C GLY A 325 -9.48 -8.39 -3.93
N GLY A 326 -10.05 -9.50 -4.38
CA GLY A 326 -10.63 -10.53 -3.51
C GLY A 326 -12.02 -11.00 -3.95
N ARG A 327 -12.78 -11.58 -3.02
CA ARG A 327 -14.15 -12.07 -3.25
C ARG A 327 -15.18 -11.06 -2.68
N PRO A 328 -16.46 -11.13 -3.09
CA PRO A 328 -17.52 -10.33 -2.47
C PRO A 328 -17.52 -10.45 -0.95
N SER A 329 -17.57 -9.30 -0.27
CA SER A 329 -17.42 -9.18 1.21
C SER A 329 -16.10 -9.70 1.81
N SER A 330 -15.08 -9.97 0.99
CA SER A 330 -13.75 -10.43 1.43
C SER A 330 -12.65 -9.91 0.48
N SER A 331 -12.50 -8.58 0.46
CA SER A 331 -11.40 -7.91 -0.24
C SER A 331 -10.19 -7.74 0.67
N HIS A 332 -9.00 -7.77 0.07
CA HIS A 332 -7.71 -7.56 0.72
C HIS A 332 -6.86 -6.61 -0.15
N TYR A 333 -5.87 -5.97 0.48
CA TYR A 333 -4.77 -5.27 -0.17
C TYR A 333 -3.49 -6.10 0.00
N PHE A 334 -2.94 -6.62 -1.09
CA PHE A 334 -1.73 -7.44 -1.10
C PHE A 334 -0.52 -6.55 -1.41
N VAL A 335 0.37 -6.41 -0.42
CA VAL A 335 1.58 -5.59 -0.51
C VAL A 335 2.85 -6.38 -0.82
N GLY A 336 2.80 -7.72 -0.82
CA GLY A 336 4.00 -8.54 -0.83
C GLY A 336 3.80 -10.02 -1.11
N VAL A 337 4.91 -10.72 -1.32
CA VAL A 337 4.98 -12.13 -1.71
C VAL A 337 6.23 -12.78 -1.12
N GLN A 338 6.14 -14.06 -0.74
CA GLN A 338 7.27 -14.85 -0.26
C GLN A 338 7.24 -16.22 -0.94
N GLY A 339 8.39 -16.60 -1.53
CA GLY A 339 8.49 -17.79 -2.37
C GLY A 339 7.61 -17.73 -3.62
N LEU A 340 7.61 -18.82 -4.39
CA LEU A 340 6.93 -18.93 -5.69
C LEU A 340 5.42 -19.28 -5.61
N ASN A 341 4.87 -19.52 -4.41
CA ASN A 341 3.57 -20.20 -4.27
C ASN A 341 2.54 -19.50 -3.35
N ARG A 342 2.88 -18.44 -2.61
CA ARG A 342 1.91 -17.73 -1.75
C ARG A 342 2.16 -16.21 -1.71
N PRO A 343 1.22 -15.36 -2.14
CA PRO A 343 1.27 -13.94 -1.77
C PRO A 343 1.14 -13.82 -0.25
N VAL A 344 1.91 -12.90 0.35
CA VAL A 344 1.80 -12.61 1.78
C VAL A 344 0.41 -12.02 1.99
N ARG A 345 -0.39 -12.65 2.86
CA ARG A 345 -1.74 -12.15 3.18
C ARG A 345 -1.60 -10.83 3.93
N GLY A 346 -1.89 -9.73 3.24
CA GLY A 346 -2.15 -8.44 3.90
C GLY A 346 -3.25 -8.59 4.95
N ARG A 347 -3.22 -7.71 5.96
CA ARG A 347 -4.17 -7.71 7.08
C ARG A 347 -5.62 -7.73 6.54
N ARG A 348 -6.48 -8.57 7.12
CA ARG A 348 -7.89 -8.70 6.70
C ARG A 348 -8.66 -7.46 7.14
N ASN A 349 -9.42 -6.86 6.21
CA ASN A 349 -10.29 -5.70 6.47
C ASN A 349 -11.59 -6.13 7.16
#